data_AF-A0A6C0IP53-F1
#
_entry.id   AF-A0A6C0IP53-F1
#
_cell.length_a   1.000
_cell.length_b   1.000
_cell.length_c   1.000
_cell.angle_alpha   90.00
_cell.angle_beta   90.00
_cell.angle_gamma   90.00
#
_symmetry.space_group_name_H-M   'P 1'
#
loop_
_entity.id
_entity.type
_entity.pdbx_description
1 polymer ?
#
loop_
_entity_poly.entity_id
_entity_poly.type
_entity_poly.pdbx_seq_one_letter_code
_entity_poly.pdbx_strand_id
1 'polypeptide(L)'
;MDIFMRISNEVSIDRLSPGKKYIIDVNWNDTNTLRIERDYLLHGVFKRLEYVKGRAYSYDSGLSVLLSPSRIHAIFDINGQTCKISSANRFYEPCHINKDDIVAYYAIHCIQLPNDVKREIGKYL
;
A
#
# COMPACT_ATOMS: atom_id res chain seq x y z
N MET A 1 -6.94 -17.39 -16.52
CA MET A 1 -7.61 -16.14 -16.93
C MET A 1 -7.53 -15.25 -15.73
N ASP A 2 -6.64 -14.27 -15.77
CA ASP A 2 -6.36 -13.42 -14.61
C ASP A 2 -7.57 -12.55 -14.32
N ILE A 3 -8.21 -12.82 -13.18
CA ILE A 3 -9.14 -11.88 -12.57
C ILE A 3 -8.27 -10.66 -12.28
N PHE A 4 -8.35 -9.63 -13.13
CA PHE A 4 -7.91 -8.28 -12.79
C PHE A 4 -8.87 -7.77 -11.70
N MET A 5 -8.77 -8.40 -10.53
CA MET A 5 -9.26 -7.88 -9.28
C MET A 5 -8.45 -6.62 -9.12
N ARG A 6 -9.09 -5.46 -9.32
CA ARG A 6 -8.43 -4.16 -9.23
C ARG A 6 -7.79 -4.12 -7.86
N ILE A 7 -6.49 -4.41 -7.81
CA ILE A 7 -5.68 -4.32 -6.61
C ILE A 7 -5.95 -2.90 -6.15
N SER A 8 -6.66 -2.82 -5.03
CA SER A 8 -6.86 -1.66 -4.17
C SER A 8 -6.33 -0.35 -4.74
N ASN A 9 -7.16 0.69 -4.94
CA ASN A 9 -6.69 1.95 -5.49
C ASN A 9 -5.46 2.45 -4.72
N GLU A 10 -4.35 2.68 -5.43
CA GLU A 10 -3.15 3.27 -4.85
C GLU A 10 -3.48 4.67 -4.34
N VAL A 11 -3.08 4.94 -3.10
CA VAL A 11 -3.34 6.19 -2.41
C VAL A 11 -2.00 6.84 -2.12
N SER A 12 -1.86 8.09 -2.54
CA SER A 12 -0.69 8.88 -2.21
C SER A 12 -0.65 9.18 -0.70
N ILE A 13 0.55 9.27 -0.13
CA ILE A 13 0.72 9.41 1.32
C ILE A 13 0.00 10.64 1.91
N ASP A 14 -0.11 11.73 1.15
CA ASP A 14 -0.81 12.97 1.53
C ASP A 14 -2.33 12.80 1.65
N ARG A 15 -2.90 11.73 1.06
CA ARG A 15 -4.33 11.42 1.10
C ARG A 15 -4.71 10.42 2.19
N LEU A 16 -3.74 9.93 2.96
CA LEU A 16 -4.02 9.05 4.08
C LEU A 16 -4.82 9.78 5.16
N SER A 17 -5.92 9.18 5.59
CA SER A 17 -6.80 9.76 6.63
C SER A 17 -6.60 9.04 7.96
N PRO A 18 -6.34 9.76 9.07
CA PRO A 18 -6.19 9.14 10.39
C PRO A 18 -7.38 8.24 10.75
N GLY A 19 -7.11 7.09 11.36
CA GLY A 19 -8.13 6.12 11.76
C GLY A 19 -8.59 5.16 10.64
N LYS A 20 -8.19 5.38 9.38
CA LYS A 20 -8.47 4.44 8.29
C LYS A 20 -7.43 3.34 8.20
N LYS A 21 -7.90 2.14 7.84
CA LYS A 21 -7.06 0.97 7.56
C LYS A 21 -6.55 1.05 6.11
N TYR A 22 -5.29 0.70 5.90
CA TYR A 22 -4.65 0.63 4.59
C TYR A 22 -3.85 -0.67 4.45
N ILE A 23 -3.65 -1.07 3.20
CA ILE A 23 -2.67 -2.08 2.80
C ILE A 23 -1.40 -1.33 2.41
N ILE A 24 -0.25 -1.83 2.84
CA ILE A 24 1.05 -1.20 2.66
C ILE A 24 1.94 -2.21 1.95
N ASP A 25 2.47 -1.82 0.80
CA ASP A 25 3.48 -2.58 0.08
C ASP A 25 4.85 -2.02 0.44
N VAL A 26 5.59 -2.79 1.24
CA VAL A 26 6.85 -2.36 1.82
C VAL A 26 8.02 -2.90 1.01
N ASN A 27 8.72 -1.97 0.37
CA ASN A 27 9.90 -2.22 -0.44
C ASN A 27 11.07 -1.29 -0.10
N TRP A 28 10.84 -0.27 0.72
CA TRP A 28 11.86 0.59 1.32
C TRP A 28 11.87 0.48 2.83
N ASN A 29 13.08 0.47 3.40
CA ASN A 29 13.22 0.62 4.84
C ASN A 29 12.77 2.01 5.31
N ASP A 30 12.62 2.19 6.63
CA ASP A 30 12.15 3.42 7.24
C ASP A 30 13.06 4.64 6.96
N THR A 31 14.37 4.41 6.76
CA THR A 31 15.33 5.48 6.45
C THR A 31 15.48 5.83 4.97
N ASN A 32 14.82 5.14 4.04
CA ASN A 32 15.01 5.29 2.59
C ASN A 32 16.44 5.07 2.10
N THR A 33 17.19 4.21 2.78
CA THR A 33 18.58 3.90 2.41
C THR A 33 18.72 2.55 1.74
N LEU A 34 17.77 1.65 1.96
CA LEU A 34 17.81 0.30 1.41
C LEU A 34 16.45 -0.07 0.84
N ARG A 35 16.49 -0.52 -0.42
CA ARG A 35 15.36 -1.17 -1.07
C ARG A 35 15.46 -2.68 -0.84
N ILE A 36 14.38 -3.29 -0.39
CA ILE A 36 14.26 -4.72 -0.17
C ILE A 36 13.76 -5.34 -1.47
N GLU A 37 14.37 -6.45 -1.90
CA GLU A 37 14.05 -7.10 -3.18
C GLU A 37 12.75 -7.90 -3.12
N ARG A 38 12.38 -8.39 -1.94
CA ARG A 38 11.09 -9.03 -1.68
C ARG A 38 10.16 -8.06 -0.98
N ASP A 39 9.20 -7.58 -1.75
CA ASP A 39 8.07 -6.81 -1.28
C ASP A 39 7.25 -7.67 -0.31
N TYR A 40 6.81 -7.08 0.79
CA TYR A 40 5.87 -7.72 1.70
C TYR A 40 4.73 -6.78 2.05
N LEU A 41 3.54 -7.37 2.20
CA LEU A 41 2.33 -6.63 2.49
C LEU A 41 2.07 -6.56 3.99
N LEU A 42 1.82 -5.35 4.47
CA LEU A 42 1.32 -5.10 5.82
C LEU A 42 -0.08 -4.50 5.74
N HIS A 43 -0.83 -4.64 6.82
CA HIS A 43 -2.06 -3.90 7.01
C HIS A 43 -1.98 -3.12 8.33
N GLY A 44 -2.43 -1.88 8.30
CA GLY A 44 -2.36 -1.03 9.49
C GLY A 44 -3.36 0.10 9.46
N VAL A 45 -3.63 0.67 10.64
CA VAL A 45 -4.46 1.87 10.78
C VAL A 45 -3.55 3.08 10.78
N PHE A 46 -3.74 3.98 9.81
CA PHE A 46 -2.95 5.18 9.72
C PHE A 46 -3.23 6.13 10.89
N LYS A 47 -2.18 6.65 11.53
CA LYS A 47 -2.30 7.61 12.64
C LYS A 47 -1.98 9.04 12.21
N ARG A 48 -0.79 9.25 11.63
CA ARG A 48 -0.29 10.59 11.27
C ARG A 48 0.96 10.52 10.38
N LEU A 49 1.32 11.66 9.78
CA LEU A 49 2.63 11.87 9.17
C LEU A 49 3.62 12.46 10.17
N GLU A 50 4.89 12.09 10.03
CA GLU A 50 6.03 12.62 10.77
C GLU A 50 7.09 13.07 9.76
N TYR A 51 7.39 14.37 9.74
CA TYR A 51 8.50 14.89 8.93
C TYR A 51 9.80 14.80 9.72
N VAL A 52 10.82 14.18 9.11
CA VAL A 52 12.16 14.10 9.65
C VAL A 52 13.07 15.00 8.81
N LYS A 53 13.59 16.05 9.45
CA LYS A 53 14.51 16.98 8.80
C LYS A 53 15.84 16.28 8.52
N GLY A 54 16.34 16.46 7.31
CA GLY A 54 17.68 16.02 6.91
C GLY A 54 18.78 16.75 7.65
N ARG A 55 19.98 16.18 7.60
CA ARG A 55 21.20 16.73 8.21
C ARG A 55 22.24 16.87 7.12
N ALA A 56 22.92 17.99 7.12
CA ALA A 56 24.08 18.26 6.28
C ALA A 56 25.18 18.86 7.15
N TYR A 57 26.42 18.63 6.74
CA TYR A 57 27.62 19.21 7.36
C TYR A 57 28.33 20.06 6.32
N SER A 58 28.77 21.25 6.71
CA SER A 58 29.52 22.16 5.84
C SER A 58 30.92 22.37 6.38
N TYR A 59 31.90 22.44 5.48
CA TYR A 59 33.28 22.74 5.78
C TYR A 59 33.59 24.21 5.45
N ASP A 60 34.62 24.76 6.08
CA ASP A 60 35.10 26.13 5.82
C ASP A 60 35.56 26.35 4.37
N SER A 61 35.86 25.26 3.64
CA SER A 61 36.15 25.27 2.20
C SER A 61 34.93 25.57 1.32
N GLY A 62 33.73 25.68 1.89
CA GLY A 62 32.47 25.82 1.16
C GLY A 62 31.88 24.48 0.69
N LEU A 63 32.57 23.35 0.93
CA LEU A 63 32.04 22.02 0.64
C LEU A 63 30.92 21.68 1.62
N SER A 64 29.81 21.11 1.13
CA SER A 64 28.74 20.57 1.97
C SER A 64 28.50 19.09 1.68
N VAL A 65 28.26 18.32 2.75
CA VAL A 65 28.02 16.87 2.70
C VAL A 65 26.66 16.58 3.31
N LEU A 66 25.80 15.92 2.54
CA LEU A 66 24.50 15.46 3.03
C LEU A 66 24.69 14.19 3.88
N LEU A 67 24.46 14.29 5.19
CA LEU A 67 24.57 13.17 6.13
C LEU A 67 23.30 12.31 6.14
N SER A 68 22.13 12.95 5.98
CA SER A 68 20.86 12.24 5.87
C SER A 68 19.84 13.12 5.14
N PRO A 69 19.09 12.59 4.15
CA PRO A 69 18.05 13.35 3.47
C PRO A 69 16.84 13.58 4.38
N SER A 70 16.11 14.67 4.12
CA SER A 70 14.79 14.87 4.70
C SER A 70 13.82 13.81 4.18
N ARG A 71 12.89 13.37 5.02
CA ARG A 71 11.93 12.33 4.66
C ARG A 71 10.63 12.46 5.45
N ILE A 72 9.59 11.79 4.97
CA ILE A 72 8.30 11.69 5.64
C ILE A 72 8.10 10.23 6.05
N HIS A 73 7.69 10.01 7.28
CA HIS A 73 7.20 8.73 7.74
C HIS A 73 5.68 8.79 7.92
N ALA A 74 5.00 7.74 7.48
CA ALA A 74 3.65 7.45 7.90
C ALA A 74 3.69 6.57 9.15
N ILE A 75 3.01 7.02 10.21
CA ILE A 75 2.90 6.29 11.47
C ILE A 75 1.64 5.45 11.43
N PHE A 76 1.79 4.14 11.58
CA PHE A 76 0.70 3.17 11.56
C PHE A 76 0.56 2.44 12.90
N ASP A 77 -0.68 2.07 13.23
CA ASP A 77 -0.97 0.99 14.17
C ASP A 77 -0.97 -0.34 13.41
N ILE A 78 -0.09 -1.25 13.77
CA ILE A 78 -0.02 -2.60 13.21
C ILE A 78 -0.04 -3.56 14.41
N ASN A 79 -1.14 -4.32 14.55
CA ASN A 79 -1.33 -5.27 15.65
C ASN A 79 -1.14 -4.67 17.05
N GLY A 80 -1.55 -3.41 17.27
CA GLY A 80 -1.41 -2.72 18.57
C GLY A 80 -0.04 -2.07 18.78
N GLN A 81 0.90 -2.26 17.85
CA GLN A 81 2.22 -1.64 17.89
C GLN A 81 2.28 -0.44 16.94
N THR A 82 2.91 0.64 17.40
CA THR A 82 3.16 1.80 16.53
C THR A 82 4.39 1.55 15.67
N CYS A 83 4.18 1.51 14.35
CA CYS A 83 5.22 1.25 13.36
C CYS A 83 5.45 2.48 12.49
N LYS A 84 6.73 2.73 12.16
CA LYS A 84 7.13 3.77 11.22
C LYS A 84 7.29 3.16 9.84
N ILE A 85 6.58 3.71 8.86
CA ILE A 85 6.66 3.30 7.46
C ILE A 85 7.15 4.50 6.66
N SER A 86 8.17 4.31 5.82
CA SER A 86 8.62 5.38 4.95
C SER A 86 7.57 5.75 3.89
N SER A 87 7.50 7.03 3.53
CA SER A 87 6.72 7.53 2.41
C SER A 87 7.13 7.01 1.03
N ALA A 88 8.31 6.37 0.92
CA ALA A 88 8.75 5.77 -0.33
C ALA A 88 8.03 4.45 -0.66
N ASN A 89 7.31 3.88 0.32
CA ASN A 89 6.47 2.69 0.14
C ASN A 89 5.13 3.05 -0.50
N ARG A 90 4.43 2.04 -1.00
CA ARG A 90 3.11 2.23 -1.63
C ARG A 90 1.99 1.92 -0.65
N PHE A 91 0.92 2.69 -0.74
CA PHE A 91 -0.25 2.56 0.13
C PHE A 91 -1.49 2.33 -0.71
N TYR A 92 -2.38 1.50 -0.22
CA TYR A 92 -3.58 1.14 -0.94
C TYR A 92 -4.79 1.07 -0.01
N GLU A 93 -5.95 1.48 -0.53
CA GLU A 93 -7.21 1.32 0.19
C GLU A 93 -7.63 -0.15 0.27
N PRO A 94 -8.15 -0.64 1.41
CA PRO A 94 -8.65 -2.01 1.48
C PRO A 94 -9.71 -2.22 0.41
N CYS A 95 -9.53 -3.24 -0.44
CA CYS A 95 -10.57 -3.63 -1.39
C CYS A 95 -11.77 -4.16 -0.59
N HIS A 96 -12.92 -3.49 -0.70
CA HIS A 96 -14.15 -4.02 -0.17
C HIS A 96 -14.78 -4.91 -1.23
N ILE A 97 -14.63 -6.23 -1.07
CA ILE A 97 -15.31 -7.19 -1.92
C ILE A 97 -16.67 -7.47 -1.29
N ASN A 98 -17.74 -7.24 -2.04
CA ASN A 98 -19.08 -7.61 -1.60
C ASN A 98 -19.21 -9.14 -1.57
N LYS A 99 -19.77 -9.68 -0.49
CA LYS A 99 -19.95 -11.13 -0.34
C LYS A 99 -20.92 -11.69 -1.38
N ASP A 100 -21.94 -10.92 -1.74
CA ASP A 100 -22.94 -11.35 -2.72
C ASP A 100 -22.31 -11.53 -4.09
N ASP A 101 -21.39 -10.65 -4.49
CA ASP A 101 -20.64 -10.74 -5.74
C ASP A 101 -19.79 -12.02 -5.78
N ILE A 102 -19.14 -12.37 -4.66
CA ILE A 102 -18.36 -13.62 -4.54
C ILE A 102 -19.27 -14.84 -4.72
N VAL A 103 -20.43 -14.84 -4.05
CA VAL A 103 -21.39 -15.95 -4.10
C VAL A 103 -21.97 -16.09 -5.51
N ALA A 104 -22.29 -14.99 -6.18
CA ALA A 104 -22.78 -14.98 -7.55
C ALA A 104 -21.73 -15.55 -8.52
N TYR A 105 -20.46 -15.12 -8.38
CA TYR A 105 -19.35 -15.63 -9.20
C TYR A 105 -19.11 -17.13 -8.96
N TYR A 106 -19.17 -17.56 -7.69
CA TYR A 106 -19.05 -18.96 -7.31
C TYR A 106 -20.18 -19.81 -7.93
N ALA A 107 -21.42 -19.34 -7.86
CA ALA A 107 -22.57 -20.01 -8.44
C ALA A 107 -22.39 -20.22 -9.95
N ILE A 108 -21.93 -19.19 -10.70
CA ILE A 108 -21.64 -19.31 -12.13
C ILE A 108 -20.56 -20.35 -12.42
N HIS A 109 -19.51 -20.40 -11.60
CA HIS A 109 -18.45 -21.38 -11.76
C HIS A 109 -18.93 -22.82 -11.54
N CYS A 110 -19.87 -23.04 -10.61
CA CYS A 110 -20.45 -24.34 -10.30
C CYS A 110 -21.40 -24.87 -11.38
N ILE A 111 -22.00 -24.01 -12.20
CA ILE A 111 -22.88 -24.45 -13.29
C ILE A 111 -22.03 -25.09 -14.40
N GLN A 112 -22.46 -26.21 -14.97
CA GLN A 112 -21.81 -26.82 -16.13
C GLN A 112 -22.17 -26.10 -17.45
N LEU A 113 -21.70 -24.86 -17.58
CA LEU A 113 -21.78 -24.08 -18.81
C LEU A 113 -20.39 -23.93 -19.45
N PRO A 114 -20.32 -23.77 -20.78
CA PRO A 114 -19.09 -23.36 -21.45
C PRO A 114 -18.55 -22.03 -20.89
N ASN A 115 -17.23 -21.89 -20.83
CA ASN A 115 -16.57 -20.71 -20.25
C ASN A 115 -16.98 -19.40 -20.95
N ASP A 116 -17.27 -19.46 -22.24
CA ASP A 116 -17.68 -18.29 -23.04
C ASP A 116 -19.02 -17.74 -22.55
N VAL A 117 -19.97 -18.63 -22.23
CA VAL A 117 -21.29 -18.28 -21.68
C VAL A 117 -21.15 -17.75 -20.27
N LYS A 118 -20.33 -18.39 -19.44
CA LYS A 118 -20.02 -17.91 -18.08
C LYS A 118 -19.43 -16.50 -18.11
N ARG A 119 -18.55 -16.22 -19.08
CA ARG A 119 -17.93 -14.90 -19.26
C ARG A 119 -18.95 -13.83 -19.68
N GLU A 120 -19.89 -14.15 -20.56
CA GLU A 120 -20.94 -13.20 -20.93
C GLU A 120 -21.89 -12.91 -19.76
N ILE A 121 -22.30 -13.93 -19.00
CA ILE A 121 -23.14 -13.73 -17.79
C ILE A 121 -22.39 -12.86 -16.77
N GLY A 122 -21.09 -13.11 -16.57
CA GLY A 122 -20.25 -12.35 -15.65
C GLY A 122 -20.07 -10.87 -15.99
N LYS A 123 -20.46 -10.40 -17.20
CA LYS A 123 -20.46 -8.96 -17.52
C LYS A 123 -21.66 -8.19 -16.97
N TYR A 124 -22.72 -8.90 -16.58
CA TYR A 124 -23.98 -8.31 -16.10
C TYR A 124 -24.16 -8.43 -14.58
N LEU A 125 -23.16 -8.97 -13.90
CA LEU A 125 -22.99 -8.97 -12.44
C LEU A 125 -21.96 -7.92 -12.05
#